data_AF-A0A8H2VEN0-F1
#
_entry.id   AF-A0A8H2VEN0-F1
#
_cell.length_a   1.000
_cell.length_b   1.000
_cell.length_c   1.000
_cell.angle_alpha   90.00
_cell.angle_beta   90.00
_cell.angle_gamma   90.00
#
_symmetry.space_group_name_H-M   'P 1'
#
loop_
_entity.id
_entity.type
_entity.pdbx_description
1 polymer ?
#
loop_
_entity_poly.entity_id
_entity_poly.type
_entity_poly.pdbx_seq_one_letter_code
_entity_poly.pdbx_strand_id
1 'polypeptide(L)'
;MDSNMDDLFNALKESVTKESTPTTVDTTNQVDNDLDANDNIVGLDGDKRDTEKIFRDIEITMNKLPKLDNGFDSLVKTKTVIPNDKSSTVKSKMVQKEKTQDDWFTIPKPSDSKRKELQRDLTLIKHRAALDPKRHYKKDRWVVPERFSVGTIVESKGEFYSSRIKNKDRKSTILESLMGDDTGKKYFKRKFTEIQDQKSSGRRGHYNKSKAMRKRY
;
A
#
# COMPACT_ATOMS: atom_id res chain seq x y z
N MET A 1 -37.21 -7.73 -46.30
CA MET A 1 -36.18 -8.61 -45.69
C MET A 1 -36.75 -9.13 -44.37
N ASP A 2 -37.99 -9.62 -44.39
CA ASP A 2 -38.79 -9.84 -43.16
C ASP A 2 -39.43 -11.24 -43.10
N SER A 3 -39.16 -12.09 -44.09
CA SER A 3 -39.73 -13.44 -44.22
C SER A 3 -39.13 -14.48 -43.26
N ASN A 4 -38.06 -14.14 -42.54
CA ASN A 4 -37.32 -15.10 -41.70
C ASN A 4 -37.93 -15.29 -40.31
N MET A 5 -38.76 -14.35 -39.85
CA MET A 5 -39.43 -14.43 -38.53
C MET A 5 -40.74 -15.21 -38.62
N ASP A 6 -41.49 -15.04 -39.70
CA ASP A 6 -42.77 -15.75 -39.90
C ASP A 6 -42.55 -17.26 -40.11
N ASP A 7 -41.47 -17.66 -40.77
CA ASP A 7 -41.08 -19.07 -40.90
C ASP A 7 -40.72 -19.71 -39.55
N LEU A 8 -40.10 -18.94 -38.65
CA LEU A 8 -39.78 -19.39 -37.29
C LEU A 8 -41.05 -19.63 -36.47
N PHE A 9 -42.04 -18.73 -36.58
CA PHE A 9 -43.31 -18.86 -35.87
C PHE A 9 -44.18 -19.99 -36.44
N ASN A 10 -44.14 -20.23 -37.74
CA ASN A 10 -44.81 -21.36 -38.35
C ASN A 10 -44.20 -22.70 -37.92
N ALA A 11 -42.86 -22.80 -37.85
CA ALA A 11 -42.18 -24.00 -37.36
C ALA A 11 -42.51 -24.32 -35.89
N LEU A 12 -42.61 -23.29 -35.04
CA LEU A 12 -43.02 -23.46 -33.64
C LEU A 12 -44.49 -23.90 -33.51
N LYS A 13 -45.37 -23.35 -34.36
CA LYS A 13 -46.77 -23.76 -34.39
C LYS A 13 -46.93 -25.21 -34.83
N GLU A 14 -46.13 -25.65 -35.80
CA GLU A 14 -46.14 -27.02 -36.31
C GLU A 14 -45.61 -28.03 -35.28
N SER A 15 -44.58 -27.67 -34.49
CA SER A 15 -44.09 -28.54 -33.41
C SER A 15 -45.10 -28.66 -32.25
N VAL A 16 -45.79 -27.58 -31.89
CA VAL A 16 -46.83 -27.58 -30.84
C VAL A 16 -48.03 -28.43 -31.26
N THR A 17 -48.38 -28.49 -32.54
CA THR A 17 -49.45 -29.37 -33.04
C THR A 17 -49.04 -30.85 -33.15
N LYS A 18 -47.75 -31.16 -33.06
CA LYS A 18 -47.22 -32.53 -33.16
C LYS A 18 -47.24 -33.29 -31.83
N GLU A 19 -47.45 -32.59 -30.71
CA GLU A 19 -47.53 -33.19 -29.36
C GLU A 19 -48.97 -33.54 -28.90
N SER A 20 -49.99 -33.38 -29.76
CA SER A 20 -51.38 -33.72 -29.41
C SER A 20 -51.97 -34.82 -30.31
N THR A 21 -51.51 -36.07 -30.14
CA THR A 21 -52.28 -37.28 -30.50
C THR A 21 -52.08 -38.38 -29.44
N PRO A 22 -53.13 -38.82 -28.73
CA PRO A 22 -53.06 -39.92 -27.78
C PRO A 22 -53.53 -41.24 -28.43
N THR A 23 -52.68 -42.26 -28.48
CA THR A 23 -53.02 -43.67 -28.81
C THR A 23 -51.83 -44.51 -28.32
N THR A 24 -51.84 -45.29 -27.23
CA THR A 24 -52.73 -46.38 -26.76
C THR A 24 -52.60 -47.66 -27.60
N VAL A 25 -51.94 -48.66 -27.00
CA VAL A 25 -51.84 -50.12 -27.32
C VAL A 25 -51.17 -50.48 -28.66
N ASP A 26 -50.22 -51.42 -28.76
CA ASP A 26 -50.38 -52.83 -28.40
C ASP A 26 -49.09 -53.51 -27.91
N THR A 27 -49.26 -54.23 -26.80
CA THR A 27 -48.42 -55.31 -26.32
C THR A 27 -48.69 -56.56 -27.17
N THR A 28 -47.69 -57.06 -27.90
CA THR A 28 -47.65 -58.48 -28.28
C THR A 28 -46.61 -59.18 -27.42
N ASN A 29 -47.10 -59.75 -26.32
CA ASN A 29 -46.41 -60.76 -25.54
C ASN A 29 -46.24 -62.01 -26.42
N GLN A 30 -45.00 -62.35 -26.78
CA GLN A 30 -44.64 -63.75 -26.93
C GLN A 30 -44.39 -64.30 -25.53
N VAL A 31 -45.31 -65.16 -25.12
CA VAL A 31 -45.26 -65.94 -23.89
C VAL A 31 -44.43 -67.18 -24.19
N ASP A 32 -43.13 -67.10 -23.93
CA ASP A 32 -42.34 -68.28 -23.62
C ASP A 32 -42.21 -68.31 -22.10
N ASN A 33 -43.15 -69.00 -21.47
CA ASN A 33 -43.11 -69.37 -20.06
C ASN A 33 -42.10 -70.50 -19.88
N ASP A 34 -40.81 -70.16 -19.79
CA ASP A 34 -39.83 -70.96 -19.07
C ASP A 34 -39.63 -70.32 -17.69
N LEU A 35 -40.65 -70.48 -16.83
CA LEU A 35 -40.58 -70.21 -15.40
C LEU A 35 -39.82 -71.35 -14.73
N ASP A 36 -38.49 -71.33 -14.82
CA ASP A 36 -37.60 -72.15 -13.98
C ASP A 36 -36.19 -71.53 -13.92
N ALA A 37 -36.09 -70.23 -13.60
CA ALA A 37 -34.83 -69.64 -13.12
C ALA A 37 -35.04 -68.26 -12.47
N ASN A 38 -36.04 -68.10 -11.61
CA ASN A 38 -35.98 -67.02 -10.60
C ASN A 38 -35.15 -67.51 -9.41
N ASP A 39 -33.85 -67.73 -9.67
CA ASP A 39 -32.88 -67.78 -8.59
C ASP A 39 -32.63 -66.33 -8.15
N ASN A 40 -33.44 -65.88 -7.19
CA ASN A 40 -32.95 -65.01 -6.15
C ASN A 40 -31.82 -65.74 -5.40
N ILE A 41 -30.66 -65.90 -6.05
CA ILE A 41 -29.42 -66.28 -5.39
C ILE A 41 -28.79 -64.99 -4.86
N VAL A 42 -29.35 -64.53 -3.75
CA VAL A 42 -28.50 -64.05 -2.65
C VAL A 42 -27.99 -65.32 -1.94
N GLY A 43 -27.27 -66.13 -2.71
CA GLY A 43 -26.53 -67.29 -2.25
C GLY A 43 -25.13 -66.81 -1.92
N LEU A 44 -24.87 -66.56 -0.63
CA LEU A 44 -23.52 -66.60 -0.12
C LEU A 44 -22.98 -68.01 -0.44
N ASP A 45 -21.80 -68.07 -1.07
CA ASP A 45 -20.97 -69.26 -1.32
C ASP A 45 -21.03 -69.87 -2.74
N GLY A 46 -20.27 -69.25 -3.66
CA GLY A 46 -19.89 -69.82 -4.96
C GLY A 46 -19.09 -68.82 -5.83
N ASP A 47 -17.81 -69.11 -6.07
CA ASP A 47 -16.85 -68.40 -6.96
C ASP A 47 -16.93 -66.85 -7.07
N LYS A 48 -16.18 -66.15 -6.20
CA LYS A 48 -15.99 -64.68 -6.20
C LYS A 48 -15.32 -64.10 -7.46
N ARG A 49 -14.99 -64.91 -8.47
CA ARG A 49 -14.10 -64.52 -9.58
C ARG A 49 -14.84 -63.98 -10.81
N ASP A 50 -16.10 -64.34 -10.99
CA ASP A 50 -16.87 -63.95 -12.18
C ASP A 50 -17.89 -62.85 -11.89
N THR A 51 -18.36 -62.73 -10.63
CA THR A 51 -19.18 -61.58 -10.19
C THR A 51 -18.43 -60.26 -10.38
N GLU A 52 -17.13 -60.22 -10.06
CA GLU A 52 -16.30 -59.02 -10.15
C GLU A 52 -16.09 -58.56 -11.60
N LYS A 53 -16.06 -59.49 -12.56
CA LYS A 53 -16.02 -59.17 -14.00
C LYS A 53 -17.35 -58.62 -14.47
N ILE A 54 -18.46 -59.22 -14.05
CA ILE A 54 -19.81 -58.76 -14.39
C ILE A 54 -20.03 -57.34 -13.83
N PHE A 55 -19.63 -57.08 -12.59
CA PHE A 55 -19.72 -55.73 -12.00
C PHE A 55 -18.83 -54.73 -12.73
N ARG A 56 -17.62 -55.13 -13.16
CA ARG A 56 -16.73 -54.28 -13.95
C ARG A 56 -17.32 -53.96 -15.32
N ASP A 57 -17.96 -54.93 -15.97
CA ASP A 57 -18.63 -54.72 -17.25
C ASP A 57 -19.83 -53.78 -17.09
N ILE A 58 -20.62 -53.94 -16.03
CA ILE A 58 -21.71 -53.00 -15.67
C ILE A 58 -21.15 -51.60 -15.39
N GLU A 59 -20.01 -51.47 -14.72
CA GLU A 59 -19.40 -50.16 -14.47
C GLU A 59 -18.91 -49.50 -15.76
N ILE A 60 -18.37 -50.28 -16.70
CA ILE A 60 -17.99 -49.80 -18.02
C ILE A 60 -19.23 -49.36 -18.81
N THR A 61 -20.34 -50.10 -18.74
CA THR A 61 -21.58 -49.70 -19.43
C THR A 61 -22.18 -48.44 -18.82
N MET A 62 -22.23 -48.32 -17.48
CA MET A 62 -22.74 -47.14 -16.78
C MET A 62 -21.94 -45.87 -17.10
N ASN A 63 -20.62 -45.98 -17.26
CA ASN A 63 -19.77 -44.85 -17.63
C ASN A 63 -19.89 -44.45 -19.11
N LYS A 64 -20.37 -45.37 -19.98
CA LYS A 64 -20.62 -45.11 -21.41
C LYS A 64 -22.02 -44.54 -21.69
N LEU A 65 -22.90 -44.52 -20.70
CA LEU A 65 -24.23 -43.93 -20.86
C LEU A 65 -24.13 -42.42 -21.14
N PRO A 66 -25.00 -41.88 -22.01
CA PRO A 66 -25.03 -40.45 -22.27
C PRO A 66 -25.38 -39.69 -20.99
N LYS A 67 -24.50 -38.77 -20.59
CA LYS A 67 -24.75 -37.88 -19.45
C LYS A 67 -25.66 -36.74 -19.90
N LEU A 68 -26.52 -36.27 -19.00
CA LEU A 68 -27.34 -35.08 -19.22
C LEU A 68 -26.45 -33.85 -19.19
N ASP A 69 -26.08 -33.32 -20.36
CA ASP A 69 -25.41 -32.03 -20.49
C ASP A 69 -26.47 -30.94 -20.68
N ASN A 70 -26.94 -30.41 -19.55
CA ASN A 70 -27.74 -29.20 -19.54
C ASN A 70 -26.73 -28.05 -19.50
N GLY A 71 -26.43 -27.42 -20.65
CA GLY A 71 -25.35 -26.43 -20.83
C GLY A 71 -25.33 -25.21 -19.89
N PHE A 72 -26.13 -25.20 -18.82
CA PHE A 72 -26.08 -24.34 -17.65
C PHE A 72 -24.66 -24.18 -17.06
N ASP A 73 -23.89 -25.26 -16.96
CA ASP A 73 -22.53 -25.22 -16.37
C ASP A 73 -21.54 -24.40 -17.22
N SER A 74 -21.74 -24.41 -18.54
CA SER A 74 -20.94 -23.60 -19.46
C SER A 74 -21.22 -22.09 -19.31
N LEU A 75 -22.42 -21.72 -18.86
CA LEU A 75 -22.88 -20.34 -18.72
C LEU A 75 -22.26 -19.63 -17.50
N VAL A 76 -21.95 -20.38 -16.44
CA VAL A 76 -21.24 -19.85 -15.27
C VAL A 76 -19.78 -19.51 -15.61
N LYS A 77 -19.19 -20.25 -16.56
CA LYS A 77 -17.80 -20.08 -17.00
C LYS A 77 -17.61 -18.88 -17.95
N THR A 78 -18.67 -18.39 -18.61
CA THR A 78 -18.62 -17.22 -19.49
C THR A 78 -18.70 -15.89 -18.75
N LYS A 79 -18.53 -15.87 -17.43
CA LYS A 79 -18.33 -14.61 -16.71
C LYS A 79 -17.00 -14.01 -17.16
N THR A 80 -17.04 -13.10 -18.11
CA THR A 80 -15.97 -12.14 -18.36
C THR A 80 -15.71 -11.43 -17.04
N VAL A 81 -14.68 -11.86 -16.34
CA VAL A 81 -14.16 -11.14 -15.17
C VAL A 81 -13.69 -9.80 -15.71
N ILE A 82 -14.52 -8.76 -15.58
CA ILE A 82 -14.00 -7.40 -15.54
C ILE A 82 -13.05 -7.42 -14.35
N PRO A 83 -11.74 -7.26 -14.53
CA PRO A 83 -10.81 -7.37 -13.42
C PRO A 83 -10.99 -6.12 -12.57
N ASN A 84 -11.94 -6.17 -11.64
CA ASN A 84 -11.98 -5.27 -10.51
C ASN A 84 -12.06 -6.05 -9.20
N ASP A 85 -11.36 -7.18 -9.15
CA ASP A 85 -11.03 -7.81 -7.88
C ASP A 85 -9.66 -7.30 -7.45
N LYS A 86 -9.67 -6.11 -6.85
CA LYS A 86 -8.64 -5.70 -5.88
C LYS A 86 -8.79 -6.54 -4.60
N SER A 87 -8.78 -7.86 -4.72
CA SER A 87 -8.93 -8.76 -3.58
C SER A 87 -8.36 -10.12 -3.93
N SER A 88 -7.02 -10.22 -3.94
CA SER A 88 -6.26 -11.42 -3.52
C SER A 88 -4.82 -11.47 -4.05
N THR A 89 -4.09 -10.34 -4.12
CA THR A 89 -2.61 -10.39 -4.15
C THR A 89 -1.99 -9.05 -3.75
N VAL A 90 -2.31 -8.57 -2.54
CA VAL A 90 -1.62 -7.42 -1.93
C VAL A 90 -1.16 -7.82 -0.53
N LYS A 91 -0.31 -8.84 -0.43
CA LYS A 91 0.38 -9.23 0.80
C LYS A 91 1.90 -9.31 0.65
N SER A 92 2.49 -8.48 -0.23
CA SER A 92 3.95 -8.37 -0.36
C SER A 92 4.42 -6.99 -0.83
N LYS A 93 3.79 -5.92 -0.34
CA LYS A 93 4.39 -4.57 -0.28
C LYS A 93 4.18 -3.95 1.11
N MET A 94 4.56 -4.72 2.14
CA MET A 94 4.89 -4.19 3.46
C MET A 94 6.32 -3.61 3.49
N VAL A 95 6.90 -3.30 2.33
CA VAL A 95 7.98 -2.32 2.25
C VAL A 95 7.32 -0.95 2.40
N GLN A 96 7.12 -0.56 3.66
CA GLN A 96 7.23 0.80 4.19
C GLN A 96 7.09 1.94 3.18
N LYS A 97 6.01 1.97 2.40
CA LYS A 97 5.63 3.18 1.70
C LYS A 97 5.08 4.05 2.82
N GLU A 98 5.80 5.09 3.21
CA GLU A 98 5.33 6.13 4.13
C GLU A 98 4.02 6.71 3.56
N LYS A 99 2.90 6.01 3.78
CA LYS A 99 1.56 6.39 3.37
C LYS A 99 1.11 7.49 4.33
N THR A 100 1.53 8.71 4.03
CA THR A 100 1.00 9.94 4.64
C THR A 100 1.19 11.05 3.62
N GLN A 101 0.71 10.80 2.39
CA GLN A 101 0.75 11.75 1.28
C GLN A 101 -0.65 12.10 0.74
N ASP A 102 -1.74 11.72 1.43
CA ASP A 102 -3.10 11.92 0.89
C ASP A 102 -3.91 13.01 1.60
N ASP A 103 -3.52 13.39 2.82
CA ASP A 103 -4.19 14.49 3.54
C ASP A 103 -3.55 15.83 3.19
N TRP A 104 -4.36 16.79 2.71
CA TRP A 104 -3.96 18.14 2.30
C TRP A 104 -3.13 18.89 3.36
N PHE A 105 -3.38 18.62 4.64
CA PHE A 105 -2.71 19.31 5.76
C PHE A 105 -1.46 18.57 6.27
N THR A 106 -1.11 17.41 5.73
CA THR A 106 0.05 16.65 6.19
C THR A 106 1.34 17.28 5.68
N ILE A 107 2.18 17.77 6.59
CA ILE A 107 3.50 18.29 6.25
C ILE A 107 4.40 17.12 5.77
N PRO A 108 5.16 17.30 4.67
CA PRO A 108 6.07 16.28 4.19
C PRO A 108 7.21 16.03 5.17
N LYS A 109 7.57 14.76 5.36
CA LYS A 109 8.77 14.39 6.09
C LYS A 109 10.00 14.66 5.22
N PRO A 110 10.98 15.44 5.70
CA PRO A 110 12.19 15.69 4.92
C PRO A 110 13.07 14.44 4.88
N SER A 111 13.68 14.19 3.72
CA SER A 111 14.69 13.14 3.56
C SER A 111 15.94 13.42 4.41
N ASP A 112 16.71 12.37 4.72
CA ASP A 112 17.92 12.51 5.56
C ASP A 112 18.96 13.46 4.96
N SER A 113 19.11 13.47 3.64
CA SER A 113 20.00 14.42 2.95
C SER A 113 19.57 15.87 3.20
N LYS A 114 18.26 16.16 3.06
CA LYS A 114 17.72 17.50 3.33
C LYS A 114 17.85 17.88 4.80
N ARG A 115 17.70 16.93 5.72
CA ARG A 115 17.92 17.15 7.15
C ARG A 115 19.37 17.55 7.47
N LYS A 116 20.36 16.98 6.78
CA LYS A 116 21.78 17.35 6.97
C LYS A 116 22.07 18.78 6.52
N GLU A 117 21.50 19.20 5.40
CA GLU A 117 21.61 20.59 4.91
C GLU A 117 21.02 21.58 5.93
N LEU A 118 19.83 21.27 6.44
CA LEU A 118 19.09 22.13 7.36
C LEU A 118 19.52 22.00 8.83
N GLN A 119 20.40 21.05 9.15
CA GLN A 119 20.81 20.76 10.52
C GLN A 119 21.33 22.02 11.23
N ARG A 120 22.12 22.85 10.52
CA ARG A 120 22.67 24.10 11.07
C ARG A 120 21.58 25.07 11.48
N ASP A 121 20.61 25.33 10.61
CA ASP A 121 19.50 26.24 10.87
C ASP A 121 18.59 25.71 11.99
N LEU A 122 18.36 24.39 12.04
CA LEU A 122 17.62 23.76 13.14
C LEU A 122 18.34 23.95 14.48
N THR A 123 19.67 23.75 14.53
CA THR A 123 20.44 24.02 15.76
C THR A 123 20.39 25.50 16.15
N LEU A 124 20.33 26.40 15.18
CA LEU A 124 20.22 27.83 15.42
C LEU A 124 18.88 28.18 16.07
N ILE A 125 17.78 27.61 15.58
CA ILE A 125 16.43 27.77 16.17
C ILE A 125 16.41 27.23 17.60
N LYS A 126 17.01 26.06 17.84
CA LYS A 126 17.15 25.47 19.18
C LYS A 126 17.86 26.42 20.15
N HIS A 127 18.89 27.12 19.68
CA HIS A 127 19.73 28.01 20.47
C HIS A 127 19.35 29.49 20.33
N ARG A 128 18.12 29.81 19.85
CA ARG A 128 17.66 31.18 19.60
C ARG A 128 17.81 32.15 20.77
N ALA A 129 17.75 31.66 22.00
CA ALA A 129 17.89 32.46 23.21
C ALA A 129 19.29 33.04 23.44
N ALA A 130 20.32 32.52 22.78
CA ALA A 130 21.70 33.00 22.90
C ALA A 130 22.15 33.86 21.71
N LEU A 131 21.26 34.14 20.74
CA LEU A 131 21.63 34.86 19.52
C LEU A 131 21.68 36.37 19.73
N ASP A 132 20.65 36.93 20.38
CA ASP A 132 20.55 38.35 20.65
C ASP A 132 20.43 38.56 22.17
N PRO A 133 21.35 39.30 22.81
CA PRO A 133 21.31 39.55 24.25
C PRO A 133 20.08 40.35 24.69
N LYS A 134 19.35 40.99 23.76
CA LYS A 134 18.15 41.77 24.05
C LYS A 134 16.85 40.96 23.88
N ARG A 135 16.92 39.79 23.24
CA ARG A 135 15.74 38.96 22.97
C ARG A 135 15.69 37.77 23.90
N HIS A 136 14.84 37.88 24.91
CA HIS A 136 14.56 36.79 25.84
C HIS A 136 13.30 36.03 25.42
N TYR A 137 13.47 34.81 24.95
CA TYR A 137 12.36 33.92 24.61
C TYR A 137 11.84 33.18 25.85
N LYS A 138 10.59 32.73 25.79
CA LYS A 138 10.04 31.76 26.76
C LYS A 138 10.92 30.51 26.76
N LYS A 139 11.23 30.02 27.97
CA LYS A 139 12.02 28.79 28.16
C LYS A 139 11.24 27.60 27.59
N ASP A 140 11.79 26.99 26.56
CA ASP A 140 11.21 25.82 25.89
C ASP A 140 12.33 24.86 25.50
N ARG A 141 12.06 23.56 25.57
CA ARG A 141 12.98 22.49 25.17
C ARG A 141 12.65 22.07 23.75
N TRP A 142 12.95 22.96 22.81
CA TRP A 142 12.70 22.69 21.40
C TRP A 142 13.54 21.50 20.90
N VAL A 143 12.86 20.48 20.39
CA VAL A 143 13.42 19.31 19.72
C VAL A 143 13.03 19.39 18.25
N VAL A 144 13.92 18.95 17.36
CA VAL A 144 13.65 18.93 15.92
C VAL A 144 12.42 18.05 15.67
N PRO A 145 11.32 18.58 15.10
CA PRO A 145 10.15 17.79 14.78
C PRO A 145 10.45 16.70 13.73
N GLU A 146 9.62 15.64 13.71
CA GLU A 146 9.76 14.60 12.68
C GLU A 146 9.45 15.16 11.29
N ARG A 147 8.36 15.92 11.17
CA ARG A 147 7.89 16.54 9.94
C ARG A 147 7.99 18.05 10.06
N PHE A 148 8.64 18.67 9.09
CA PHE A 148 8.77 20.12 9.01
C PHE A 148 9.00 20.53 7.56
N SER A 149 8.57 21.74 7.22
CA SER A 149 8.89 22.40 5.97
C SER A 149 9.66 23.69 6.24
N VAL A 150 10.46 24.10 5.27
CA VAL A 150 11.12 25.42 5.27
C VAL A 150 10.38 26.27 4.26
N GLY A 151 9.93 27.44 4.70
CA GLY A 151 9.23 28.42 3.87
C GLY A 151 9.93 29.77 3.91
N THR A 152 9.66 30.59 2.89
CA THR A 152 10.12 31.97 2.81
C THR A 152 8.94 32.90 2.99
N ILE A 153 9.10 33.96 3.78
CA ILE A 153 8.04 34.94 4.00
C ILE A 153 7.83 35.73 2.71
N VAL A 154 6.59 35.74 2.21
CA VAL A 154 6.18 36.55 1.06
C VAL A 154 5.56 37.83 1.60
N GLU A 155 6.31 38.93 1.49
CA GLU A 155 5.87 40.24 1.95
C GLU A 155 4.77 40.82 1.04
N SER A 156 3.79 41.50 1.64
CA SER A 156 2.74 42.22 0.92
C SER A 156 3.32 43.33 0.02
N LYS A 157 2.61 43.67 -1.06
CA LYS A 157 2.94 44.82 -1.92
C LYS A 157 2.57 46.17 -1.28
N GLY A 158 1.87 46.19 -0.14
CA GLY A 158 1.47 47.43 0.55
C GLY A 158 2.55 48.04 1.45
N GLU A 159 3.51 47.25 1.94
CA GLU A 159 4.55 47.71 2.87
C GLU A 159 5.94 47.62 2.21
N PHE A 160 6.56 48.77 1.94
CA PHE A 160 7.83 48.82 1.18
C PHE A 160 9.09 49.03 2.02
N TYR A 161 9.01 49.79 3.11
CA TYR A 161 10.21 50.30 3.81
C TYR A 161 10.39 49.84 5.25
N SER A 162 9.40 49.17 5.85
CA SER A 162 9.46 48.74 7.25
C SER A 162 9.94 47.29 7.37
N SER A 163 9.12 46.36 6.93
CA SER A 163 9.33 44.91 7.07
C SER A 163 10.08 44.29 5.89
N ARG A 164 10.11 44.97 4.74
CA ARG A 164 10.60 44.41 3.47
C ARG A 164 12.13 44.34 3.38
N ILE A 165 12.63 43.15 3.06
CA ILE A 165 14.06 42.91 2.79
C ILE A 165 14.35 43.17 1.30
N LYS A 166 15.35 44.02 1.03
CA LYS A 166 15.85 44.30 -0.32
C LYS A 166 16.39 43.03 -0.96
N ASN A 167 16.27 42.90 -2.29
CA ASN A 167 16.66 41.69 -3.01
C ASN A 167 18.13 41.26 -2.76
N LYS A 168 19.04 42.23 -2.59
CA LYS A 168 20.47 41.97 -2.32
C LYS A 168 20.74 41.35 -0.95
N ASP A 169 19.89 41.70 0.02
CA ASP A 169 20.02 41.27 1.41
C ASP A 169 19.26 39.95 1.67
N ARG A 170 18.44 39.49 0.73
CA ARG A 170 17.72 38.21 0.81
C ARG A 170 18.70 37.06 0.73
N LYS A 171 18.71 36.22 1.76
CA LYS A 171 19.61 35.07 1.90
C LYS A 171 18.83 33.76 1.81
N SER A 172 19.56 32.68 1.50
CA SER A 172 18.98 31.34 1.32
C SER A 172 18.61 30.68 2.65
N THR A 173 19.43 30.92 3.67
CA THR A 173 19.35 30.27 5.00
C THR A 173 19.34 31.29 6.12
N ILE A 174 18.84 30.87 7.29
CA ILE A 174 18.81 31.74 8.47
C ILE A 174 20.24 31.99 8.96
N LEU A 175 21.10 30.98 8.88
CA LEU A 175 22.53 31.10 9.19
C LEU A 175 23.20 32.17 8.32
N GLU A 176 22.98 32.16 7.00
CA GLU A 176 23.58 33.12 6.09
C GLU A 176 23.13 34.55 6.41
N SER A 177 21.85 34.74 6.75
CA SER A 177 21.35 36.04 7.22
C SER A 177 22.03 36.49 8.51
N LEU A 178 22.24 35.59 9.47
CA LEU A 178 22.94 35.89 10.72
C LEU A 178 24.42 36.21 10.49
N MET A 179 25.06 35.50 9.56
CA MET A 179 26.41 35.80 9.10
C MET A 179 26.48 37.05 8.21
N GLY A 180 25.36 37.63 7.80
CA GLY A 180 25.33 38.93 7.14
C GLY A 180 25.38 40.09 8.13
N ASP A 181 24.86 39.90 9.35
CA ASP A 181 24.75 40.93 10.37
C ASP A 181 26.10 41.21 11.07
N ASP A 182 26.60 42.43 10.91
CA ASP A 182 27.86 42.86 11.53
C ASP A 182 27.71 43.09 13.06
N THR A 183 26.52 43.48 13.51
CA THR A 183 26.29 43.75 14.94
C THR A 183 26.31 42.46 15.76
N GLY A 184 25.60 41.42 15.29
CA GLY A 184 25.64 40.07 15.85
C GLY A 184 27.06 39.48 15.86
N LYS A 185 27.82 39.60 14.76
CA LYS A 185 29.22 39.12 14.70
C LYS A 185 30.11 39.70 15.78
N LYS A 186 30.05 41.02 16.01
CA LYS A 186 30.84 41.69 17.05
C LYS A 186 30.50 41.16 18.43
N TYR A 187 29.21 40.99 18.72
CA TYR A 187 28.73 40.40 19.97
C TYR A 187 29.24 38.96 20.15
N PHE A 188 29.05 38.10 19.16
CA PHE A 188 29.49 36.71 19.23
C PHE A 188 31.00 36.58 19.41
N LYS A 189 31.80 37.37 18.66
CA LYS A 189 33.25 37.38 18.80
C LYS A 189 33.67 37.76 20.22
N ARG A 190 33.12 38.86 20.76
CA ARG A 190 33.42 39.33 22.12
C ARG A 190 33.02 38.32 23.19
N LYS A 191 31.81 37.77 23.13
CA LYS A 191 31.35 36.78 24.11
C LYS A 191 32.10 35.46 23.99
N PHE A 192 32.46 35.05 22.77
CA PHE A 192 33.25 33.85 22.55
C PHE A 192 34.64 33.98 23.19
N THR A 193 35.35 35.10 22.98
CA THR A 193 36.67 35.32 23.59
C THR A 193 36.57 35.36 25.12
N GLU A 194 35.58 36.06 25.67
CA GLU A 194 35.35 36.12 27.11
C GLU A 194 35.10 34.72 27.71
N ILE A 195 34.26 33.91 27.07
CA ILE A 195 33.99 32.52 27.50
C ILE A 195 35.25 31.67 27.37
N GLN A 196 36.04 31.86 26.32
CA GLN A 196 37.27 31.09 26.09
C GLN A 196 38.33 31.44 27.13
N ASP A 197 38.50 32.72 27.46
CA ASP A 197 39.41 33.18 28.50
C ASP A 197 38.98 32.62 29.87
N GLN A 198 37.69 32.71 30.19
CA GLN A 198 37.14 32.13 31.42
C GLN A 198 37.36 30.60 31.48
N LYS A 199 37.09 29.87 30.39
CA LYS A 199 37.25 28.41 30.35
C LYS A 199 38.70 27.96 30.34
N SER A 200 39.60 28.77 29.78
CA SER A 200 41.04 28.50 29.70
C SER A 200 41.78 28.87 30.98
N SER A 201 41.22 29.77 31.79
CA SER A 201 41.75 30.14 33.10
C SER A 201 41.99 28.91 33.98
N GLY A 202 43.13 28.87 34.68
CA GLY A 202 43.49 27.77 35.58
C GLY A 202 43.83 26.43 34.91
N ARG A 203 43.69 26.27 33.59
CA ARG A 203 44.03 25.01 32.90
C ARG A 203 45.56 24.82 32.75
N ARG A 204 45.93 23.83 31.95
CA ARG A 204 47.32 23.47 31.61
C ARG A 204 48.19 24.66 31.17
N GLY A 205 47.63 25.65 30.48
CA GLY A 205 48.37 26.87 30.11
C GLY A 205 48.88 27.65 31.33
N HIS A 206 48.03 27.83 32.34
CA HIS A 206 48.40 28.45 33.62
C HIS A 206 49.44 27.60 34.36
N TYR A 207 49.21 26.28 34.46
CA TYR A 207 50.16 25.37 35.10
C TYR A 207 51.56 25.39 34.44
N ASN A 208 51.62 25.33 33.12
CA ASN A 208 52.86 25.38 32.36
C ASN A 208 53.59 26.71 32.56
N LYS A 209 52.85 27.84 32.60
CA LYS A 209 53.42 29.16 32.89
C LYS A 209 54.02 29.20 34.29
N SER A 210 53.30 28.70 35.31
CA SER A 210 53.82 28.62 36.67
C SER A 210 55.05 27.72 36.78
N LYS A 211 55.08 26.58 36.09
CA LYS A 211 56.25 25.70 36.04
C LYS A 211 57.44 26.35 35.36
N ALA A 212 57.22 27.08 34.25
CA ALA A 212 58.27 27.83 33.57
C ALA A 212 58.85 28.95 34.44
N MET A 213 58.00 29.66 35.19
CA MET A 213 58.45 30.67 36.16
C MET A 213 59.28 30.06 37.28
N ARG A 214 58.89 28.89 37.80
CA ARG A 214 59.67 28.15 38.82
C ARG A 214 61.01 27.63 38.32
N LYS A 215 61.14 27.31 37.03
CA LYS A 215 62.40 26.84 36.42
C LYS A 215 63.36 27.99 36.09
N ARG A 216 62.86 29.23 36.06
CA ARG A 216 63.66 30.43 35.74
C ARG A 216 64.46 30.96 36.94
N TYR A 217 64.04 30.61 38.15
CA TYR A 217 64.81 30.78 39.38
C TYR A 217 65.57 29.49 39.68
#